data_AF-A0A2E7BIM8-F1
#
_entry.id   AF-A0A2E7BIM8-F1
#
_cell.length_a   1.000
_cell.length_b   1.000
_cell.length_c   1.000
_cell.angle_alpha   90.00
_cell.angle_beta   90.00
_cell.angle_gamma   90.00
#
_symmetry.space_group_name_H-M   'P 1'
#
loop_
_entity.id
_entity.type
_entity.pdbx_description
1 polymer ?
#
loop_
_entity_poly.entity_id
_entity_poly.type
_entity_poly.pdbx_seq_one_letter_code
_entity_poly.pdbx_strand_id
1 'polypeptide(L)'
;MVACTIMKQFFARIIIPALLTVLLMSLPSQAQQSRTSINVASLGPQVGDLVPDFSLPDQNGRLQTRGSILGPNGAILLFHRSADW
;
A
#
# COMPACT_ATOMS: atom_id res chain seq x y z
N MET A 1 41.88 42.13 -22.53
CA MET A 1 41.57 40.81 -21.92
C MET A 1 40.46 40.83 -20.85
N VAL A 2 40.16 41.97 -20.21
CA VAL A 2 39.25 42.06 -19.05
C VAL A 2 37.74 41.96 -19.42
N ALA A 3 37.31 42.50 -20.56
CA ALA A 3 35.90 42.51 -20.96
C ALA A 3 35.32 41.11 -21.31
N CYS A 4 36.13 40.21 -21.86
CA CYS A 4 35.72 38.84 -22.20
C CYS A 4 35.47 37.99 -20.94
N THR A 5 36.27 38.20 -19.90
CA THR A 5 36.11 37.56 -18.60
C THR A 5 34.82 38.02 -17.92
N ILE A 6 34.54 39.33 -17.92
CA ILE A 6 33.33 39.89 -17.31
C ILE A 6 32.06 39.34 -17.98
N MET A 7 32.03 39.24 -19.30
CA MET A 7 30.89 38.68 -20.03
C MET A 7 30.67 37.19 -19.70
N LYS A 8 31.73 36.37 -19.67
CA LYS A 8 31.66 34.97 -19.22
C LYS A 8 31.13 34.82 -17.78
N GLN A 9 31.51 35.73 -16.89
CA GLN A 9 31.10 35.73 -15.48
C GLN A 9 29.62 36.05 -15.31
N PHE A 10 29.06 36.95 -16.13
CA PHE A 10 27.63 37.25 -16.13
C PHE A 10 26.78 36.10 -16.70
N PHE A 11 27.23 35.46 -17.77
CA PHE A 11 26.56 34.28 -18.32
C PHE A 11 26.57 33.10 -17.32
N ALA A 12 27.68 32.86 -16.63
CA ALA A 12 27.77 31.80 -15.62
C ALA A 12 26.84 32.05 -14.41
N ARG A 13 26.69 33.31 -13.97
CA ARG A 13 25.85 33.67 -12.81
C ARG A 13 24.35 33.50 -13.04
N ILE A 14 23.90 33.45 -14.29
CA ILE A 14 22.49 33.27 -14.66
C ILE A 14 22.20 31.81 -15.06
N ILE A 15 23.13 31.16 -15.77
CA ILE A 15 22.93 29.79 -16.26
C ILE A 15 22.94 28.78 -15.11
N ILE A 16 23.80 28.95 -14.10
CA ILE A 16 23.89 28.02 -12.96
C ILE A 16 22.58 27.97 -12.14
N PRO A 17 21.98 29.09 -11.69
CA PRO A 17 20.71 29.02 -10.95
C PRO A 17 19.53 28.57 -11.84
N ALA A 18 19.56 28.89 -13.14
CA ALA A 18 18.55 28.39 -14.09
C ALA A 18 18.64 26.86 -14.26
N LEU A 19 19.86 26.32 -14.36
CA LEU A 19 20.07 24.88 -14.43
C LEU A 19 19.67 24.18 -13.12
N LEU A 20 19.98 24.79 -11.98
CA LEU A 20 19.65 24.26 -10.66
C LEU A 20 18.12 24.25 -10.41
N THR A 21 17.41 25.30 -10.82
CA THR A 21 15.94 25.35 -10.70
C THR A 21 15.27 24.30 -11.58
N VAL A 22 15.73 24.09 -12.81
CA VAL A 22 15.24 23.02 -13.69
C VAL A 22 15.51 21.62 -13.09
N LEU A 23 16.68 21.43 -12.46
CA LEU A 23 17.03 20.17 -11.79
C LEU A 23 16.15 19.89 -10.55
N LEU A 24 15.80 20.92 -9.78
CA LEU A 24 14.93 20.77 -8.61
C LEU A 24 13.47 20.46 -8.99
N MET A 25 13.00 20.97 -10.13
CA MET A 25 11.65 20.68 -10.63
C MET A 25 11.48 19.27 -11.22
N SER A 26 12.59 18.55 -11.48
CA SER A 26 12.56 17.19 -12.05
C SER A 26 12.59 16.09 -10.99
N LEU A 27 12.56 16.43 -9.70
CA LEU A 27 12.47 15.45 -8.61
C LEU A 27 11.07 14.80 -8.61
N PRO A 28 10.96 13.46 -8.76
CA PRO A 28 9.67 12.79 -8.74
C PRO A 28 9.05 12.93 -7.34
N SER A 29 7.83 13.47 -7.28
CA SER A 29 7.05 13.53 -6.05
C SER A 29 6.63 12.12 -5.63
N GLN A 30 7.27 11.58 -4.59
CA GLN A 30 6.98 10.26 -3.99
C GLN A 30 5.59 10.18 -3.33
N ALA A 31 4.83 11.28 -3.28
CA ALA A 31 3.55 11.35 -2.58
C ALA A 31 2.36 10.71 -3.34
N GLN A 32 2.54 10.28 -4.60
CA GLN A 32 1.45 9.78 -5.43
C GLN A 32 1.74 8.38 -5.99
N GLN A 33 2.01 7.43 -5.10
CA GLN A 33 1.96 6.01 -5.47
C GLN A 33 0.49 5.63 -5.67
N SER A 34 0.09 5.42 -6.92
CA SER A 34 -1.24 4.90 -7.23
C SER A 34 -1.36 3.49 -6.63
N ARG A 35 -2.31 3.29 -5.71
CA ARG A 35 -2.59 1.96 -5.16
C ARG A 35 -3.18 1.08 -6.26
N THR A 36 -2.58 -0.07 -6.53
CA THR A 36 -3.18 -1.08 -7.37
C THR A 36 -4.47 -1.58 -6.72
N SER A 37 -5.56 -1.61 -7.48
CA SER A 37 -6.83 -2.18 -7.01
C SER A 37 -6.65 -3.67 -6.72
N ILE A 38 -7.11 -4.11 -5.54
CA ILE A 38 -7.10 -5.51 -5.14
C ILE A 38 -8.42 -6.15 -5.59
N ASN A 39 -8.36 -7.22 -6.37
CA ASN A 39 -9.54 -8.02 -6.68
C ASN A 39 -9.96 -8.82 -5.44
N VAL A 40 -10.91 -8.29 -4.69
CA VAL A 40 -11.38 -8.89 -3.43
C VAL A 40 -12.08 -10.24 -3.66
N ALA A 41 -12.74 -10.42 -4.81
CA ALA A 41 -13.47 -11.65 -5.14
C ALA A 41 -12.52 -12.86 -5.33
N SER A 42 -11.28 -12.61 -5.77
CA SER A 42 -10.25 -13.64 -5.88
C SER A 42 -9.58 -14.01 -4.55
N LEU A 43 -9.94 -13.35 -3.44
CA LEU A 43 -9.34 -13.62 -2.13
C LEU A 43 -10.16 -14.65 -1.35
N GLY A 44 -9.47 -15.58 -0.71
CA GLY A 44 -10.06 -16.61 0.14
C GLY A 44 -10.58 -17.84 -0.63
N PRO A 45 -11.12 -18.85 0.10
CA PRO A 45 -11.66 -20.06 -0.50
C PRO A 45 -12.83 -19.75 -1.43
N GLN A 46 -12.85 -20.38 -2.60
CA GLN A 46 -13.92 -20.25 -3.58
C GLN A 46 -15.03 -21.27 -3.33
N VAL A 47 -16.16 -21.13 -4.03
CA VAL A 47 -17.26 -22.10 -3.93
C VAL A 47 -16.78 -23.47 -4.42
N GLY A 48 -16.91 -24.48 -3.55
CA GLY A 48 -16.41 -25.83 -3.80
C GLY A 48 -15.03 -26.10 -3.20
N ASP A 49 -14.27 -25.06 -2.83
CA ASP A 49 -13.02 -25.22 -2.10
C ASP A 49 -13.30 -25.61 -0.65
N LEU A 50 -12.33 -26.33 -0.08
CA LEU A 50 -12.35 -26.70 1.32
C LEU A 50 -11.89 -25.51 2.17
N VAL A 51 -12.70 -25.13 3.15
CA VAL A 51 -12.32 -24.10 4.13
C VAL A 51 -11.12 -24.60 4.95
N PRO A 52 -10.03 -23.83 5.07
CA PRO A 52 -8.87 -24.21 5.88
C PRO A 52 -9.25 -24.51 7.32
N ASP A 53 -8.56 -25.48 7.92
CA ASP A 53 -8.71 -25.75 9.35
C ASP A 53 -8.18 -24.57 10.19
N PHE A 54 -8.82 -24.35 11.33
CA PHE A 54 -8.42 -23.35 12.30
C PHE A 54 -8.65 -23.86 13.72
N SER A 55 -7.96 -23.22 14.66
CA SER A 55 -8.12 -23.42 16.10
C SER A 55 -7.94 -22.06 16.76
N LEU A 56 -9.05 -21.42 17.15
CA LEU A 56 -9.08 -20.03 17.62
C LEU A 56 -9.93 -19.93 18.89
N PRO A 57 -9.52 -19.14 19.89
CA PRO A 57 -10.37 -18.88 21.05
C PRO A 57 -11.59 -18.04 20.63
N ASP A 58 -12.76 -18.38 21.19
CA ASP A 58 -13.94 -17.53 21.13
C ASP A 58 -13.85 -16.37 22.14
N GLN A 59 -14.90 -15.55 22.22
CA GLN A 59 -14.95 -14.38 23.10
C GLN A 59 -14.84 -14.72 24.60
N ASN A 60 -15.06 -15.98 24.97
CA ASN A 60 -14.92 -16.46 26.35
C ASN A 60 -13.58 -17.20 26.56
N GLY A 61 -12.68 -17.16 25.58
CA GLY A 61 -11.39 -17.86 25.60
C GLY A 61 -11.51 -19.37 25.33
N ARG A 62 -12.69 -19.89 24.99
CA ARG A 62 -12.86 -21.31 24.69
C ARG A 62 -12.37 -21.60 23.28
N LEU A 63 -11.53 -22.61 23.14
CA LEU A 63 -10.98 -23.01 21.85
C LEU A 63 -12.08 -23.57 20.93
N GLN A 64 -12.21 -22.99 19.75
CA GLN A 64 -13.09 -23.45 18.68
C GLN A 64 -12.27 -23.93 17.49
N THR A 65 -12.74 -24.97 16.83
CA THR A 65 -12.16 -25.49 15.60
C THR A 65 -13.17 -25.42 14.47
N ARG A 66 -12.70 -25.61 13.22
CA ARG A 66 -13.62 -25.74 12.07
C ARG A 66 -14.68 -26.81 12.30
N GLY A 67 -14.29 -27.93 12.93
CA GLY A 67 -15.22 -29.02 13.24
C GLY A 67 -16.22 -28.67 14.33
N SER A 68 -15.81 -27.97 15.39
CA SER A 68 -16.69 -27.69 16.54
C SER A 68 -17.80 -26.70 16.22
N ILE A 69 -17.62 -25.84 15.20
CA ILE A 69 -18.62 -24.83 14.82
C ILE A 69 -19.61 -25.32 13.77
N LEU A 70 -19.40 -26.50 13.17
CA LEU A 70 -20.30 -27.05 12.15
C LEU A 70 -21.60 -27.53 12.78
N GLY A 71 -22.71 -26.90 12.39
CA GLY A 71 -24.06 -27.37 12.68
C GLY A 71 -24.65 -28.24 11.57
N PRO A 72 -25.87 -28.77 11.75
CA PRO A 72 -26.57 -29.55 10.72
C PRO A 72 -26.81 -28.78 9.42
N ASN A 73 -26.85 -27.45 9.49
CA ASN A 73 -27.02 -26.55 8.32
C ASN A 73 -25.69 -25.92 7.87
N GLY A 74 -24.55 -26.39 8.35
CA GLY A 74 -23.25 -25.77 8.13
C GLY A 74 -22.94 -24.65 9.12
N ALA A 75 -22.01 -23.77 8.75
CA ALA A 75 -21.52 -22.67 9.57
C ALA A 75 -21.26 -21.41 8.72
N ILE A 76 -21.33 -20.24 9.35
CA ILE A 76 -20.97 -18.95 8.75
C ILE A 76 -19.68 -18.45 9.42
N LEU A 77 -18.67 -18.14 8.62
CA LEU A 77 -17.41 -17.54 9.08
C LEU A 77 -17.35 -16.07 8.61
N LEU A 78 -17.47 -15.14 9.55
CA LEU A 78 -17.48 -13.70 9.27
C LEU A 78 -16.12 -13.09 9.64
N PHE A 79 -15.42 -12.53 8.66
CA PHE A 79 -14.19 -11.77 8.87
C PHE A 79 -14.50 -10.29 8.98
N HIS A 80 -14.00 -9.64 10.03
CA HIS A 80 -14.10 -8.20 10.21
C HIS A 80 -12.74 -7.66 10.71
N ARG A 81 -12.39 -6.41 10.36
CA ARG A 81 -11.05 -5.82 10.63
C ARG A 81 -10.94 -5.00 11.92
N SER A 82 -12.06 -4.58 12.47
CA SER A 82 -12.13 -3.78 13.70
C SER A 82 -13.47 -4.07 14.36
N ALA A 83 -13.41 -4.81 15.47
CA ALA A 83 -14.54 -5.07 16.33
C ALA A 83 -14.48 -4.06 17.45
N ASP A 84 -15.50 -3.23 17.56
CA ASP A 84 -15.65 -2.31 18.68
C ASP A 84 -16.58 -2.92 19.76
N TRP A 85 -16.89 -4.22 19.68
CA TRP A 85 -17.94 -4.91 20.44
C TRP A 85 -17.42 -5.73 21.61
#